data_AF-A0A543DL06-F1
#
_entry.id   AF-A0A543DL06-F1
#
_cell.length_a   1.000
_cell.length_b   1.000
_cell.length_c   1.000
_cell.angle_alpha   90.00
_cell.angle_beta   90.00
_cell.angle_gamma   90.00
#
_symmetry.space_group_name_H-M   'P 1'
#
loop_
_entity.id
_entity.type
_entity.pdbx_description
1 polymer ?
#
loop_
_entity_poly.entity_id
_entity_poly.type
_entity_poly.pdbx_seq_one_letter_code
_entity_poly.pdbx_strand_id
1 'polypeptide(L)'
;MRPRPRAGPHPAVRRELRSIGGEHLLERRIGEPAPRTTKLPAMSRVNDVGGQTGFGAVVVEPDEPAFHADWEARVYALNVAMLRRGVYTLDQFRDAIERMPPAEYLAASYYERWLHAVETLTAPGDG
;
A
#
# COMPACT_ATOMS: atom_id res chain seq x y z
N MET A 1 -8.07 8.74 -34.34
CA MET A 1 -8.00 8.57 -32.87
C MET A 1 -6.99 9.58 -32.32
N ARG A 2 -7.42 10.60 -31.56
CA ARG A 2 -6.51 11.61 -30.98
C ARG A 2 -5.99 11.09 -29.63
N PRO A 3 -4.69 11.22 -29.30
CA PRO A 3 -4.17 10.82 -27.99
C PRO A 3 -4.79 11.70 -26.89
N ARG A 4 -5.34 11.07 -25.84
CA ARG A 4 -5.82 11.74 -24.63
C ARG A 4 -4.63 12.28 -23.81
N PRO A 5 -4.79 13.37 -23.04
CA PRO A 5 -3.70 13.94 -22.26
C PRO A 5 -3.09 12.91 -21.30
N ARG A 6 -1.75 12.92 -21.18
CA ARG A 6 -0.98 12.07 -20.26
C ARG A 6 -1.25 12.49 -18.81
N ALA A 7 -2.30 11.96 -18.20
CA ALA A 7 -2.44 11.99 -16.75
C ALA A 7 -1.35 11.09 -16.17
N GLY A 8 -0.41 11.67 -15.42
CA GLY A 8 0.57 10.93 -14.63
C GLY A 8 -0.01 10.53 -13.26
N PRO A 9 0.77 9.82 -12.44
CA PRO A 9 0.36 9.45 -11.08
C PRO A 9 0.03 10.67 -10.22
N HIS A 10 -0.89 10.50 -9.27
CA HIS A 10 -1.35 11.51 -8.34
C HIS A 10 -0.20 12.00 -7.43
N PRO A 11 -0.08 13.32 -7.17
CA PRO A 11 1.07 13.90 -6.47
C PRO A 11 1.31 13.40 -5.04
N ALA A 12 0.29 12.88 -4.36
CA ALA A 12 0.34 12.46 -2.95
C ALA A 12 1.27 11.27 -2.69
N VAL A 13 1.49 10.39 -3.67
CA VAL A 13 2.34 9.19 -3.52
C VAL A 13 3.82 9.54 -3.31
N ARG A 14 4.24 10.78 -3.61
CA ARG A 14 5.66 11.18 -3.70
C ARG A 14 6.32 11.63 -2.39
N ARG A 15 5.62 11.72 -1.25
CA ARG A 15 6.07 12.59 -0.15
C ARG A 15 5.76 12.12 1.29
N GLU A 16 6.35 11.04 1.85
CA GLU A 16 6.70 10.98 3.30
C GLU A 16 7.23 9.59 3.74
N LEU A 17 8.46 9.50 4.27
CA LEU A 17 8.91 8.47 5.25
C LEU A 17 10.13 9.01 6.05
N ARG A 18 9.87 9.82 7.10
CA ARG A 18 10.86 10.14 8.14
C ARG A 18 10.13 10.31 9.48
N SER A 19 10.72 9.73 10.55
CA SER A 19 10.25 9.73 11.95
C SER A 19 9.27 8.59 12.25
N ILE A 20 9.54 7.65 13.18
CA ILE A 20 9.52 7.87 14.63
C ILE A 20 10.41 6.81 15.32
N GLY A 21 11.30 7.26 16.21
CA GLY A 21 11.95 6.45 17.25
C GLY A 21 11.69 7.09 18.62
N GLY A 22 11.55 6.26 19.66
CA GLY A 22 11.36 6.75 21.03
C GLY A 22 11.02 5.63 22.00
N GLU A 23 12.02 5.18 22.75
CA GLU A 23 11.92 4.17 23.80
C GLU A 23 11.64 4.83 25.16
N HIS A 24 10.78 4.22 25.99
CA HIS A 24 10.77 4.51 27.42
C HIS A 24 10.33 3.29 28.24
N LEU A 25 11.30 2.74 28.98
CA LEU A 25 11.14 1.71 29.99
C LEU A 25 10.64 2.35 31.30
N LEU A 26 9.57 1.82 31.90
CA LEU A 26 9.23 2.06 33.30
C LEU A 26 8.96 0.74 34.03
N GLU A 27 9.47 0.69 35.25
CA GLU A 27 9.64 -0.44 36.15
C GLU A 27 8.32 -1.06 36.63
N ARG A 28 8.31 -2.39 36.79
CA ARG A 28 7.15 -3.18 37.22
C ARG A 28 7.15 -3.39 38.75
N ARG A 29 6.03 -3.08 39.41
CA ARG A 29 5.72 -3.55 40.78
C ARG A 29 5.40 -5.05 40.76
N ILE A 30 5.95 -5.77 41.73
CA ILE A 30 5.77 -7.22 41.91
C ILE A 30 4.51 -7.46 42.76
N GLY A 31 3.54 -8.23 42.24
CA GLY A 31 2.36 -8.68 42.98
C GLY A 31 1.03 -8.70 42.23
N GLU A 32 0.98 -8.23 40.98
CA GLU A 32 -0.26 -8.17 40.20
C GLU A 32 -0.45 -9.47 39.39
N PRO A 33 -1.65 -10.10 39.39
CA PRO A 33 -1.92 -11.23 38.52
C PRO A 33 -1.66 -10.80 37.07
N ALA A 34 -0.93 -11.62 36.32
CA ALA A 34 -0.56 -11.32 34.94
C ALA A 34 -1.80 -10.82 34.18
N PRO A 35 -1.73 -9.64 33.53
CA PRO A 35 -2.87 -9.16 32.77
C PRO A 35 -3.23 -10.26 31.78
N ARG A 36 -4.48 -10.71 31.81
CA ARG A 36 -5.03 -11.47 30.69
C ARG A 36 -4.81 -10.58 29.49
N THR A 37 -3.85 -10.94 28.64
CA THR A 37 -3.62 -10.26 27.38
C THR A 37 -4.85 -10.57 26.53
N THR A 38 -5.90 -9.77 26.70
CA THR A 38 -6.89 -9.59 25.65
C THR A 38 -6.04 -9.11 24.49
N LYS A 39 -5.73 -10.00 23.55
CA LYS A 39 -5.15 -9.59 22.27
C LYS A 39 -6.16 -8.58 21.73
N LEU A 40 -5.81 -7.30 21.78
CA LEU A 40 -6.59 -6.28 21.12
C LEU A 40 -6.83 -6.81 19.71
N PRO A 41 -8.07 -6.78 19.18
CA PRO A 41 -8.33 -7.29 17.85
C PRO A 41 -7.30 -6.67 16.93
N ALA A 42 -6.60 -7.51 16.16
CA ALA A 42 -5.68 -7.00 15.15
C ALA A 42 -6.47 -6.02 14.30
N MET A 43 -6.06 -4.75 14.30
CA MET A 43 -6.69 -3.72 13.49
C MET A 43 -6.67 -4.20 12.04
N SER A 44 -7.84 -4.50 11.48
CA SER A 44 -7.96 -4.90 10.06
C SER A 44 -7.45 -3.76 9.18
N ARG A 45 -6.69 -4.10 8.15
CA ARG A 45 -6.10 -3.12 7.22
C ARG A 45 -7.14 -2.72 6.19
N VAL A 46 -7.02 -1.52 5.63
CA VAL A 46 -8.01 -0.93 4.70
C VAL A 46 -8.28 -1.77 3.44
N ASN A 47 -7.37 -2.68 3.07
CA ASN A 47 -7.55 -3.60 1.95
C ASN A 47 -8.56 -4.73 2.22
N ASP A 48 -8.80 -5.05 3.49
CA ASP A 48 -9.69 -6.13 3.92
C ASP A 48 -11.13 -5.60 4.01
N VAL A 49 -11.73 -5.40 2.84
CA VAL A 49 -13.09 -4.84 2.68
C VAL A 49 -14.19 -5.91 2.68
N GLY A 50 -13.84 -7.17 2.96
CA GLY A 50 -14.78 -8.29 2.97
C GLY A 50 -15.89 -8.09 4.01
N GLY A 51 -17.15 -8.02 3.56
CA GLY A 51 -18.30 -7.82 4.44
C GLY A 51 -18.51 -6.38 4.92
N GLN A 52 -17.71 -5.42 4.45
CA GLN A 52 -17.92 -3.99 4.74
C GLN A 52 -19.05 -3.41 3.87
N THR A 53 -19.70 -2.35 4.34
CA THR A 53 -20.77 -1.63 3.64
C THR A 53 -20.41 -0.16 3.42
N GLY A 54 -21.13 0.55 2.52
CA GLY A 54 -20.95 1.99 2.31
C GLY A 54 -20.18 2.42 1.04
N PHE A 55 -19.73 1.47 0.20
CA PHE A 55 -18.99 1.76 -1.04
C PHE A 55 -19.85 2.20 -2.23
N GLY A 56 -21.17 2.11 -2.13
CA GLY A 56 -22.08 2.36 -3.26
C GLY A 56 -22.17 1.19 -4.24
N ALA A 57 -22.76 1.45 -5.41
CA ALA A 57 -22.91 0.44 -6.46
C ALA A 57 -21.60 0.24 -7.23
N VAL A 58 -21.36 -1.00 -7.68
CA VAL A 58 -20.23 -1.30 -8.58
C VAL A 58 -20.52 -0.71 -9.97
N VAL A 59 -19.64 0.17 -10.43
CA VAL A 59 -19.68 0.73 -11.78
C VAL A 59 -18.73 -0.08 -12.66
N VAL A 60 -19.22 -0.61 -13.77
CA VAL A 60 -18.44 -1.40 -14.74
C VAL A 60 -18.30 -0.58 -16.02
N GLU A 61 -17.06 -0.35 -16.47
CA GLU A 61 -16.80 0.31 -17.74
C GLU A 61 -16.96 -0.70 -18.90
N PRO A 62 -17.80 -0.41 -19.91
CA PRO A 62 -17.87 -1.24 -21.12
C PRO A 62 -16.52 -1.21 -21.87
N ASP A 63 -16.05 -2.39 -22.28
CA ASP A 63 -14.79 -2.55 -23.02
C ASP A 63 -13.56 -1.95 -22.30
N GLU A 64 -13.55 -2.04 -20.96
CA GLU A 64 -12.47 -1.50 -20.12
C GLU A 64 -11.09 -2.00 -20.58
N PRO A 65 -10.16 -1.09 -20.94
CA PRO A 65 -8.82 -1.50 -21.33
C PRO A 65 -8.03 -1.98 -20.11
N ALA A 66 -7.07 -2.89 -20.32
CA ALA A 66 -6.18 -3.33 -19.23
C ALA A 66 -5.35 -2.19 -18.61
N PHE A 67 -5.11 -1.13 -19.40
CA PHE A 67 -4.41 0.08 -19.01
C PHE A 67 -5.13 1.29 -19.64
N HIS A 68 -5.55 2.24 -18.81
CA HIS A 68 -6.11 3.53 -19.19
C HIS A 68 -5.02 4.54 -19.60
N ALA A 69 -3.77 4.31 -19.21
CA ALA A 69 -2.62 5.14 -19.61
C ALA A 69 -1.31 4.36 -19.81
N ASP A 70 -0.42 4.87 -20.69
CA ASP A 70 0.88 4.24 -20.99
C ASP A 70 1.75 3.96 -19.76
N TRP A 71 1.66 4.79 -18.72
CA TRP A 71 2.50 4.65 -17.54
C TRP A 71 2.11 3.44 -16.68
N GLU A 72 0.84 3.05 -16.71
CA GLU A 72 0.32 1.91 -15.97
C GLU A 72 0.95 0.60 -16.48
N ALA A 73 1.03 0.46 -17.80
CA ALA A 73 1.73 -0.65 -18.45
C ALA A 73 3.22 -0.70 -18.08
N ARG A 74 3.86 0.46 -17.90
CA ARG A 74 5.27 0.54 -17.47
C ARG A 74 5.43 0.12 -16.01
N VAL A 75 4.54 0.54 -15.12
CA VAL A 75 4.56 0.14 -13.70
C VAL A 75 4.35 -1.37 -13.58
N TYR A 76 3.40 -1.93 -14.34
CA TYR A 76 3.21 -3.38 -14.42
C TYR A 76 4.48 -4.10 -14.86
N ALA A 77 5.07 -3.67 -16.00
CA ALA A 77 6.29 -4.28 -16.53
C ALA A 77 7.46 -4.18 -15.55
N LEU A 78 7.58 -3.05 -14.83
CA LEU A 78 8.60 -2.84 -13.81
C LEU A 78 8.42 -3.83 -12.66
N ASN A 79 7.21 -3.97 -12.12
CA ASN A 79 6.93 -4.90 -11.03
C ASN A 79 7.25 -6.35 -11.44
N VAL A 80 6.83 -6.77 -12.65
CA VAL A 80 7.16 -8.10 -13.19
C VAL A 80 8.68 -8.31 -13.29
N ALA A 81 9.42 -7.32 -13.76
CA ALA A 81 10.87 -7.41 -13.88
C ALA A 81 11.55 -7.54 -12.50
N MET A 82 11.10 -6.79 -11.49
CA MET A 82 11.64 -6.84 -10.13
C MET A 82 11.35 -8.18 -9.45
N LEU A 83 10.13 -8.71 -9.57
CA LEU A 83 9.76 -10.03 -9.03
C LEU A 83 10.59 -11.14 -9.69
N ARG A 84 10.76 -11.12 -11.01
CA ARG A 84 11.57 -12.11 -11.74
C ARG A 84 13.05 -12.06 -11.38
N ARG A 85 13.55 -10.88 -11.02
CA ARG A 85 14.93 -10.69 -10.57
C ARG A 85 15.12 -10.99 -9.08
N GLY A 86 14.04 -11.26 -8.34
CA GLY A 86 14.09 -11.51 -6.90
C GLY A 86 14.49 -10.28 -6.08
N VAL A 87 14.27 -9.06 -6.60
CA VAL A 87 14.55 -7.81 -5.86
C VAL A 87 13.68 -7.73 -4.60
N TYR A 88 12.44 -8.19 -4.72
CA TYR A 88 11.51 -8.45 -3.62
C TYR A 88 10.57 -9.60 -4.00
N THR A 89 9.90 -10.17 -3.01
CA THR A 89 8.89 -11.22 -3.20
C THR A 89 7.49 -10.63 -3.44
N LEU A 90 6.57 -11.44 -3.95
CA LEU A 90 5.18 -11.03 -4.11
C LEU A 90 4.52 -10.68 -2.76
N ASP A 91 4.91 -11.38 -1.70
CA ASP A 91 4.38 -11.10 -0.35
C ASP A 91 4.89 -9.76 0.18
N GLN A 92 6.18 -9.44 -0.02
CA GLN A 92 6.73 -8.11 0.31
C GLN A 92 6.04 -7.00 -0.48
N PHE A 93 5.76 -7.24 -1.77
CA PHE A 93 5.03 -6.30 -2.62
C PHE A 93 3.61 -6.04 -2.11
N ARG A 94 2.84 -7.09 -1.78
CA ARG A 94 1.50 -6.96 -1.20
C ARG A 94 1.54 -6.19 0.12
N ASP A 95 2.40 -6.62 1.03
CA ASP A 95 2.56 -6.02 2.34
C ASP A 95 2.99 -4.53 2.28
N ALA A 96 3.79 -4.13 1.28
CA ALA A 96 4.08 -2.71 1.03
C ALA A 96 2.82 -1.91 0.64
N ILE A 97 1.96 -2.44 -0.23
CA ILE A 97 0.67 -1.81 -0.57
C ILE A 97 -0.25 -1.76 0.66
N GLU A 98 -0.35 -2.86 1.41
CA GLU A 98 -1.25 -2.98 2.55
C GLU A 98 -0.87 -2.05 3.72
N ARG A 99 0.39 -1.60 3.76
CA ARG A 99 0.92 -0.61 4.71
C ARG A 99 0.63 0.84 4.36
N MET A 100 0.16 1.14 3.15
CA MET A 100 -0.19 2.51 2.77
C MET A 100 -1.12 3.16 3.80
N PRO A 101 -0.95 4.47 4.08
CA PRO A 101 -1.91 5.21 4.89
C PRO A 101 -3.33 5.02 4.34
N PRO A 102 -4.34 4.71 5.18
CA PRO A 102 -5.67 4.31 4.68
C PRO A 102 -6.32 5.31 3.71
N ALA A 103 -6.16 6.61 3.97
CA ALA A 103 -6.68 7.66 3.09
C ALA A 103 -6.00 7.65 1.72
N GLU A 104 -4.69 7.42 1.67
CA GLU A 104 -3.93 7.34 0.41
C GLU A 104 -4.26 6.07 -0.35
N TYR A 105 -4.39 4.93 0.33
CA TYR A 105 -4.80 3.67 -0.30
C TYR A 105 -6.14 3.80 -1.02
N LEU A 106 -7.14 4.43 -0.38
CA LEU A 106 -8.48 4.60 -0.95
C LEU A 106 -8.53 5.65 -2.06
N ALA A 107 -7.66 6.67 -1.99
CA ALA A 107 -7.57 7.70 -3.02
C ALA A 107 -6.76 7.26 -4.25
N ALA A 108 -5.83 6.30 -4.08
CA ALA A 108 -4.96 5.83 -5.15
C ALA A 108 -5.66 4.87 -6.11
N SER A 109 -5.45 5.10 -7.40
CA SER A 109 -5.76 4.15 -8.47
C SER A 109 -4.98 2.83 -8.28
N TYR A 110 -5.39 1.80 -9.02
CA TYR A 110 -4.79 0.47 -8.91
C TYR A 110 -3.27 0.49 -9.18
N TYR A 111 -2.84 1.12 -10.27
CA TYR A 111 -1.41 1.16 -10.63
C TYR A 111 -0.61 2.20 -9.84
N GLU A 112 -1.24 3.18 -9.18
CA GLU A 112 -0.57 4.04 -8.20
C GLU A 112 -0.16 3.28 -6.94
N ARG A 113 -1.02 2.37 -6.45
CA ARG A 113 -0.67 1.47 -5.34
C ARG A 113 0.51 0.58 -5.70
N TRP A 114 0.56 0.08 -6.94
CA TRP A 114 1.70 -0.69 -7.43
C TRP A 114 2.98 0.16 -7.47
N LEU A 115 2.90 1.39 -8.00
CA LEU A 115 4.05 2.29 -8.06
C LEU A 115 4.58 2.59 -6.65
N HIS A 116 3.70 2.90 -5.70
CA HIS A 116 4.07 3.12 -4.30
C HIS A 116 4.88 1.96 -3.71
N ALA A 117 4.41 0.72 -3.91
CA ALA A 117 5.12 -0.46 -3.41
C ALA A 117 6.48 -0.66 -4.09
N VAL A 118 6.57 -0.45 -5.42
CA VAL A 118 7.85 -0.52 -6.13
C VAL A 118 8.84 0.53 -5.60
N GLU A 119 8.41 1.77 -5.43
CA GLU A 119 9.24 2.85 -4.89
C GLU A 119 9.68 2.54 -3.46
N THR A 120 8.78 2.05 -2.61
CA THR A 120 9.07 1.70 -1.22
C THR A 120 10.11 0.58 -1.11
N LEU A 121 10.00 -0.45 -1.94
CA LEU A 121 10.87 -1.64 -1.88
C LEU A 121 12.20 -1.47 -2.61
N THR A 122 12.35 -0.40 -3.41
CA THR A 122 13.58 -0.11 -4.16
C THR A 122 14.28 1.17 -3.70
N ALA A 123 13.66 1.92 -2.78
CA ALA A 123 14.32 3.02 -2.10
C ALA A 123 15.60 2.52 -1.41
N PRO A 124 16.71 3.26 -1.48
CA PRO A 124 17.91 2.94 -0.70
C PRO A 124 17.53 2.83 0.77
N GLY A 125 17.96 1.76 1.44
CA GLY A 125 17.87 1.71 2.89
C GLY A 125 18.72 2.83 3.49
N ASP A 126 18.17 3.56 4.45
CA ASP A 126 18.94 4.47 5.30
C ASP A 126 19.94 3.64 6.14
N GLY A 127 21.07 3.29 5.53
CA GLY A 127 22.20 2.63 6.18
C GLY A 127 23.06 3.60 6.98
#